data_AF-A0A6V7PLD6-F1
#
_entry.id   AF-A0A6V7PLD6-F1
#
_cell.length_a   1.000
_cell.length_b   1.000
_cell.length_c   1.000
_cell.angle_alpha   90.00
_cell.angle_beta   90.00
_cell.angle_gamma   90.00
#
_symmetry.space_group_name_H-M   'P 1'
#
loop_
_entity.id
_entity.type
_entity.pdbx_description
1 polymer ?
#
loop_
_entity_poly.entity_id
_entity_poly.type
_entity_poly.pdbx_seq_one_letter_code
_entity_poly.pdbx_strand_id
1 'polypeptide(L)'
;MHETKQGDATIAQYFAELSSLWQELDYYQDFQAECPDDAAKFQKLIEKERVYDFLAGLQAEFDPIRVQVLGRDPFPSLREAYAYVQQEESRRNVMIYHPTFEKSALSSTAASKTIKSIQNKGSDLIDKDHLKCDHCGRSRHTKETCWKLHGRPTRGRGGRSGSGQGYWRSQAYQAEAPTHYIRKELTWRPKAYLMKNF
;
A
#
# COMPACT_ATOMS: atom_id res chain seq x y z
N MET A 1 12.57 4.07 29.40
CA MET A 1 11.42 4.04 28.45
C MET A 1 11.81 3.63 27.05
N HIS A 2 12.86 4.19 26.43
CA HIS A 2 13.31 3.79 25.07
C HIS A 2 13.84 2.34 24.93
N GLU A 3 13.78 1.55 25.98
CA GLU A 3 14.39 0.22 26.05
C GLU A 3 13.39 -0.89 25.67
N THR A 4 12.08 -0.64 25.78
CA THR A 4 11.05 -1.61 25.42
C THR A 4 10.98 -1.74 23.90
N LYS A 5 11.41 -2.90 23.40
CA LYS A 5 11.38 -3.27 22.00
C LYS A 5 10.28 -4.30 21.77
N GLN A 6 9.67 -4.28 20.60
CA GLN A 6 8.64 -5.24 20.20
C GLN A 6 9.14 -6.69 20.35
N GLY A 7 10.42 -6.98 20.05
CA GLY A 7 10.94 -8.35 20.09
C GLY A 7 10.10 -9.25 19.17
N ASP A 8 9.79 -10.47 19.58
CA ASP A 8 8.90 -11.39 18.86
C ASP A 8 7.40 -11.22 19.19
N ALA A 9 7.06 -10.19 19.99
CA ALA A 9 5.68 -9.94 20.38
C ALA A 9 4.86 -9.36 19.22
N THR A 10 3.55 -9.62 19.26
CA THR A 10 2.60 -8.96 18.35
C THR A 10 2.54 -7.45 18.64
N ILE A 11 2.14 -6.65 17.65
CA ILE A 11 1.98 -5.19 17.81
C ILE A 11 1.02 -4.86 18.97
N ALA A 12 -0.05 -5.64 19.14
CA ALA A 12 -1.00 -5.47 20.23
C ALA A 12 -0.36 -5.72 21.61
N GLN A 13 0.44 -6.79 21.76
CA GLN A 13 1.14 -7.09 23.01
C GLN A 13 2.16 -6.01 23.36
N TYR A 14 2.98 -5.62 22.39
CA TYR A 14 3.97 -4.56 22.56
C TYR A 14 3.33 -3.22 22.95
N PHE A 15 2.23 -2.84 22.28
CA PHE A 15 1.51 -1.61 22.61
C PHE A 15 0.88 -1.65 24.02
N ALA A 16 0.38 -2.81 24.45
CA ALA A 16 -0.16 -2.98 25.80
C ALA A 16 0.92 -2.82 26.87
N GLU A 17 2.11 -3.39 26.66
CA GLU A 17 3.26 -3.24 27.56
C GLU A 17 3.70 -1.77 27.67
N LEU A 18 3.89 -1.10 26.52
CA LEU A 18 4.21 0.34 26.50
C LEU A 18 3.14 1.18 27.20
N SER A 19 1.86 0.86 26.97
CA SER A 19 0.74 1.57 27.61
C SER A 19 0.78 1.42 29.13
N SER A 20 1.10 0.22 29.64
CA SER A 20 1.28 -0.01 31.07
C SER A 20 2.41 0.83 31.65
N LEU A 21 3.54 0.93 30.94
CA LEU A 21 4.68 1.73 31.38
C LEU A 21 4.38 3.23 31.38
N TRP A 22 3.66 3.73 30.36
CA TRP A 22 3.22 5.13 30.36
C TRP A 22 2.22 5.42 31.47
N GLN A 23 1.31 4.48 31.78
CA GLN A 23 0.36 4.64 32.90
C GLN A 23 1.08 4.69 34.24
N GLU A 24 2.12 3.88 34.42
CA GLU A 24 2.95 3.93 35.62
C GLU A 24 3.71 5.26 35.73
N LEU A 25 4.24 5.78 34.62
CA LEU A 25 4.86 7.11 34.61
C LEU A 25 3.87 8.23 34.91
N ASP A 26 2.68 8.16 34.31
CA ASP A 26 1.60 9.13 34.54
C ASP A 26 1.19 9.13 36.02
N TYR A 27 1.26 7.98 36.69
CA TYR A 27 0.98 7.87 38.13
C TYR A 27 2.01 8.60 38.99
N TYR A 28 3.29 8.59 38.61
CA TYR A 28 4.35 9.30 39.33
C TYR A 28 4.54 10.76 38.87
N GLN A 29 3.81 11.21 37.86
CA GLN A 29 4.00 12.53 37.28
C GLN A 29 3.14 13.59 37.99
N ASP A 30 3.78 14.40 38.84
CA ASP A 30 3.12 15.47 39.61
C ASP A 30 2.96 16.80 38.84
N PHE A 31 2.80 16.76 37.51
CA PHE A 31 2.68 18.00 36.73
C PHE A 31 1.31 18.67 36.95
N GLN A 32 1.33 19.87 37.52
CA GLN A 32 0.14 20.72 37.67
C GLN A 32 0.22 21.89 36.70
N ALA A 33 -0.67 21.91 35.72
CA ALA A 33 -0.77 23.02 34.78
C ALA A 33 -1.48 24.21 35.44
N GLU A 34 -0.88 25.40 35.34
CA GLU A 34 -1.45 26.64 35.87
C GLU A 34 -2.59 27.19 34.99
N CYS A 35 -2.61 26.82 33.70
CA CYS A 35 -3.64 27.24 32.76
C CYS A 35 -4.05 26.10 31.79
N PRO A 36 -5.30 26.12 31.29
CA PRO A 36 -5.82 25.05 30.43
C PRO A 36 -5.10 24.95 29.07
N ASP A 37 -4.61 26.08 28.54
CA ASP A 37 -3.89 26.10 27.26
C ASP A 37 -2.54 25.38 27.37
N ASP A 38 -1.84 25.54 28.49
CA ASP A 38 -0.57 24.87 28.72
C ASP A 38 -0.76 23.39 29.03
N ALA A 39 -1.85 23.02 29.72
CA ALA A 39 -2.26 21.62 29.86
C ALA A 39 -2.49 20.96 28.48
N ALA A 40 -3.20 21.65 27.58
CA ALA A 40 -3.47 21.14 26.23
C ALA A 40 -2.20 21.01 25.38
N LYS A 41 -1.28 21.97 25.46
CA LYS A 41 0.03 21.89 24.78
C LYS A 41 0.87 20.75 25.35
N PHE A 42 0.90 20.60 26.66
CA PHE A 42 1.63 19.54 27.35
C PHE A 42 1.10 18.16 26.94
N GLN A 43 -0.22 17.97 26.91
CA GLN A 43 -0.83 16.73 26.46
C GLN A 43 -0.44 16.37 25.02
N LYS A 44 -0.42 17.36 24.11
CA LYS A 44 0.03 17.16 22.72
C LYS A 44 1.51 16.79 22.63
N LEU A 45 2.35 17.34 23.50
CA LEU A 45 3.78 16.99 23.56
C LEU A 45 3.96 15.55 24.03
N ILE A 46 3.31 15.16 25.13
CA ILE A 46 3.34 13.80 25.66
C ILE A 46 2.83 12.81 24.63
N GLU A 47 1.70 13.08 23.99
CA GLU A 47 1.15 12.21 22.95
C GLU A 47 2.12 12.03 21.78
N LYS A 48 2.74 13.13 21.34
CA LYS A 48 3.75 13.09 20.28
C LYS A 48 4.99 12.27 20.68
N GLU A 49 5.47 12.43 21.92
CA GLU A 49 6.58 11.63 22.45
C GLU A 49 6.23 10.13 22.49
N ARG A 50 5.03 9.78 22.94
CA ARG A 50 4.56 8.38 22.94
C ARG A 50 4.50 7.76 21.55
N VAL A 51 4.12 8.54 20.53
CA VAL A 51 4.19 8.08 19.13
C VAL A 51 5.64 7.76 18.74
N TYR A 52 6.59 8.63 19.08
CA TYR A 52 8.00 8.37 18.79
C TYR A 52 8.52 7.12 19.51
N ASP A 53 8.22 6.99 20.80
CA ASP A 53 8.61 5.83 21.61
C ASP A 53 8.06 4.53 21.03
N PHE A 54 6.76 4.51 20.70
CA PHE A 54 6.11 3.38 20.05
C PHE A 54 6.81 2.99 18.76
N LEU A 55 7.03 3.95 17.86
CA LEU A 55 7.66 3.67 16.57
C LEU A 55 9.12 3.21 16.74
N ALA A 56 9.86 3.78 17.70
CA ALA A 56 11.28 3.48 17.92
C ALA A 56 11.56 2.06 18.40
N GLY A 57 10.59 1.39 19.03
CA GLY A 57 10.72 0.00 19.45
C GLY A 57 10.11 -1.04 18.50
N LEU A 58 9.44 -0.62 17.42
CA LEU A 58 8.98 -1.54 16.38
C LEU A 58 10.14 -2.26 15.70
N GLN A 59 9.92 -3.52 15.30
CA GLN A 59 10.88 -4.29 14.51
C GLN A 59 11.22 -3.62 13.17
N ALA A 60 12.41 -3.93 12.64
CA ALA A 60 12.95 -3.38 11.37
C ALA A 60 12.02 -3.59 10.16
N GLU A 61 11.16 -4.60 10.21
CA GLU A 61 10.24 -4.85 9.12
C GLU A 61 9.21 -3.71 8.97
N PHE A 62 8.90 -2.98 10.04
CA PHE A 62 7.96 -1.86 10.03
C PHE A 62 8.61 -0.52 9.65
N ASP A 63 9.89 -0.49 9.27
CA ASP A 63 10.59 0.72 8.79
C ASP A 63 9.77 1.56 7.79
N PRO A 64 9.14 0.97 6.75
CA PRO A 64 8.34 1.74 5.80
C PRO A 64 7.14 2.44 6.45
N ILE A 65 6.52 1.76 7.42
CA ILE A 65 5.39 2.32 8.18
C ILE A 65 5.86 3.45 9.09
N ARG A 66 7.03 3.32 9.73
CA ARG A 66 7.59 4.41 10.55
C ARG A 66 7.76 5.68 9.73
N VAL A 67 8.36 5.58 8.54
CA VAL A 67 8.54 6.74 7.65
C VAL A 67 7.18 7.36 7.29
N GLN A 68 6.18 6.53 6.99
CA GLN A 68 4.86 7.02 6.61
C GLN A 68 4.11 7.70 7.76
N VAL A 69 4.16 7.16 8.97
CA VAL A 69 3.54 7.75 10.16
C VAL A 69 4.21 9.09 10.49
N LEU A 70 5.55 9.14 10.42
CA LEU A 70 6.33 10.35 10.69
C LEU A 70 6.15 11.45 9.64
N GLY A 71 5.81 11.09 8.40
CA GLY A 71 5.61 12.03 7.30
C GLY A 71 4.20 12.62 7.20
N ARG A 72 3.27 12.27 8.09
CA ARG A 72 1.89 12.78 8.07
C ARG A 72 1.80 14.22 8.62
N ASP A 73 0.94 15.01 7.99
CA ASP A 73 0.53 16.35 8.44
C ASP A 73 -1.00 16.47 8.34
N PRO A 74 -1.74 16.66 9.46
CA PRO A 74 -1.23 16.80 10.83
C PRO A 74 -0.59 15.50 11.35
N PHE A 75 0.33 15.66 12.31
CA PHE A 75 0.99 14.53 12.95
C PHE A 75 -0.05 13.65 13.67
N PRO A 76 -0.01 12.32 13.48
CA PRO A 76 -1.06 11.44 13.98
C PRO A 76 -1.03 11.31 15.50
N SER A 77 -2.21 11.11 16.08
CA SER A 77 -2.37 10.70 17.48
C SER A 77 -1.73 9.33 17.74
N LEU A 78 -1.49 9.00 19.01
CA LEU A 78 -0.96 7.69 19.41
C LEU A 78 -1.87 6.55 18.92
N ARG A 79 -3.19 6.75 19.04
CA ARG A 79 -4.20 5.77 18.61
C ARG A 79 -4.19 5.57 17.10
N GLU A 80 -4.07 6.65 16.32
CA GLU A 80 -3.99 6.56 14.86
C GLU A 80 -2.70 5.90 14.39
N ALA A 81 -1.57 6.21 15.02
CA ALA A 81 -0.29 5.56 14.75
C ALA A 81 -0.37 4.05 15.04
N TYR A 82 -0.91 3.66 16.20
CA TYR A 82 -1.13 2.26 16.55
C TYR A 82 -2.04 1.54 15.55
N ALA A 83 -3.21 2.11 15.22
CA ALA A 83 -4.14 1.52 14.28
C ALA A 83 -3.50 1.29 12.90
N TYR A 84 -2.65 2.23 12.46
CA TYR A 84 -1.95 2.13 11.19
C TYR A 84 -0.95 0.98 11.16
N VAL A 85 -0.15 0.82 12.22
CA VAL A 85 0.81 -0.28 12.37
C VAL A 85 0.09 -1.63 12.53
N GLN A 86 -1.00 -1.67 13.31
CA GLN A 86 -1.81 -2.88 13.51
C GLN A 86 -2.45 -3.37 12.21
N GLN A 87 -2.92 -2.45 11.37
CA GLN A 87 -3.44 -2.77 10.04
C GLN A 87 -2.35 -3.36 9.15
N GLU A 88 -1.13 -2.83 9.21
CA GLU A 88 0.00 -3.37 8.45
C GLU A 88 0.38 -4.78 8.93
N GLU A 89 0.45 -5.02 10.24
CA GLU A 89 0.70 -6.36 10.80
C GLU A 89 -0.35 -7.36 10.28
N SER A 90 -1.62 -6.97 10.33
CA SER A 90 -2.73 -7.79 9.81
C SER A 90 -2.58 -8.08 8.31
N ARG A 91 -2.22 -7.07 7.51
CA ARG A 91 -1.99 -7.21 6.06
C ARG A 91 -0.84 -8.19 5.78
N ARG A 92 0.25 -8.09 6.54
CA ARG A 92 1.42 -8.97 6.42
C ARG A 92 1.10 -10.40 6.81
N ASN A 93 0.36 -10.60 7.90
CA ASN A 93 -0.08 -11.92 8.31
C ASN A 93 -0.91 -12.61 7.21
N VAL A 94 -1.77 -11.87 6.49
CA VAL A 94 -2.52 -12.42 5.35
C VAL A 94 -1.63 -12.67 4.13
N MET A 95 -0.71 -11.75 3.80
CA MET A 95 0.10 -11.85 2.58
C MET A 95 1.31 -12.79 2.68
N ILE A 96 1.87 -13.00 3.88
CA ILE A 96 3.03 -13.87 4.10
C ILE A 96 2.61 -15.33 4.27
N TYR A 97 1.42 -15.60 4.82
CA TYR A 97 0.91 -16.98 5.02
C TYR A 97 0.08 -17.53 3.86
N HIS A 98 -0.28 -16.71 2.88
CA HIS A 98 -0.74 -17.20 1.59
C HIS A 98 0.38 -17.06 0.55
N PRO A 99 1.20 -18.11 0.31
CA PRO A 99 1.98 -18.14 -0.92
C PRO A 99 0.98 -17.94 -2.05
N THR A 100 1.21 -16.93 -2.89
CA THR A 100 0.44 -16.54 -4.07
C THR A 100 -0.64 -17.57 -4.41
N PHE A 101 -1.87 -17.33 -3.94
CA PHE A 101 -3.00 -18.23 -4.18
C PHE A 101 -3.02 -18.47 -5.69
N GLU A 102 -2.62 -19.68 -6.10
CA GLU A 102 -2.84 -20.12 -7.45
C GLU A 102 -4.31 -19.88 -7.74
N LYS A 103 -4.60 -19.44 -8.96
CA LYS A 103 -5.96 -19.23 -9.46
C LYS A 103 -6.67 -20.59 -9.52
N SER A 104 -7.04 -21.15 -8.38
CA SER A 104 -7.81 -22.37 -8.24
C SER A 104 -9.27 -21.99 -8.33
N ALA A 105 -9.74 -21.93 -9.58
CA ALA A 105 -11.15 -21.81 -9.90
C ALA A 105 -11.90 -23.05 -9.38
N LEU A 106 -12.78 -22.82 -8.42
CA LEU A 106 -14.11 -23.45 -8.27
C LEU A 106 -14.23 -24.91 -8.79
N SER A 107 -13.86 -25.90 -7.99
CA SER A 107 -14.46 -27.24 -8.10
C SER A 107 -15.78 -27.25 -7.32
N SER A 108 -16.87 -26.84 -7.98
CA SER A 108 -18.22 -27.21 -7.53
C SER A 108 -18.48 -28.66 -7.95
N THR A 109 -18.69 -29.51 -6.95
CA THR A 109 -19.11 -30.90 -7.09
C THR A 109 -20.35 -31.01 -7.98
N ALA A 110 -20.27 -31.91 -8.96
CA ALA A 110 -21.35 -32.21 -9.87
C ALA A 110 -22.49 -32.92 -9.13
N ALA A 111 -23.66 -32.31 -9.12
CA ALA A 111 -24.91 -33.05 -9.13
C ALA A 111 -25.82 -32.46 -10.22
N SER A 112 -26.07 -33.30 -11.22
CA SER A 112 -27.25 -33.28 -12.10
C SER A 112 -27.22 -32.46 -13.41
N LYS A 113 -27.53 -33.22 -14.47
CA LYS A 113 -28.19 -32.87 -15.74
C LYS A 113 -27.30 -32.56 -16.96
N THR A 114 -27.06 -33.66 -17.68
CA THR A 114 -27.22 -33.82 -19.14
C THR A 114 -27.56 -32.56 -19.93
N ILE A 115 -26.57 -31.95 -20.58
CA ILE A 115 -26.73 -31.32 -21.89
C ILE A 115 -25.47 -31.65 -22.70
N LYS A 116 -25.67 -32.32 -23.85
CA LYS A 116 -24.63 -32.60 -24.85
C LYS A 116 -24.08 -31.27 -25.37
N SER A 117 -22.88 -30.89 -24.96
CA SER A 117 -22.10 -29.87 -25.66
C SER A 117 -20.90 -30.54 -26.29
N ILE A 118 -20.83 -30.37 -27.60
CA ILE A 118 -19.82 -30.87 -28.50
C ILE A 118 -18.44 -30.51 -27.97
N GLN A 119 -17.60 -31.54 -27.85
CA GLN A 119 -16.18 -31.43 -27.53
C GLN A 119 -15.53 -30.49 -28.54
N ASN A 120 -14.91 -29.41 -28.09
CA ASN A 120 -13.77 -28.86 -28.81
C ASN A 120 -12.57 -28.93 -27.86
N LYS A 121 -11.77 -29.97 -28.09
CA LYS A 121 -10.51 -30.23 -27.42
C LYS A 121 -9.61 -29.01 -27.54
N GLY A 122 -8.81 -28.78 -26.51
CA GLY A 122 -7.79 -27.74 -26.47
C GLY A 122 -6.85 -27.82 -27.67
N SER A 123 -6.23 -26.67 -27.97
CA SER A 123 -4.92 -26.67 -28.59
C SER A 123 -4.09 -25.57 -27.94
N ASP A 124 -3.19 -26.05 -27.08
CA ASP A 124 -1.82 -25.58 -27.06
C ASP A 124 -1.37 -25.09 -28.44
N LEU A 125 -0.76 -23.90 -28.48
CA LEU A 125 0.40 -23.58 -29.31
C LEU A 125 0.39 -24.01 -30.80
N ILE A 126 -0.75 -24.02 -31.49
CA ILE A 126 -0.76 -24.15 -32.95
C ILE A 126 -0.65 -22.77 -33.58
N ASP A 127 0.45 -22.57 -34.31
CA ASP A 127 0.73 -21.41 -35.13
C ASP A 127 -0.44 -21.13 -36.11
N LYS A 128 -1.34 -20.22 -35.71
CA LYS A 128 -2.60 -19.89 -36.44
C LYS A 128 -2.37 -19.12 -37.74
N ASP A 129 -1.12 -18.97 -38.18
CA ASP A 129 -0.78 -18.22 -39.39
C ASP A 129 -1.18 -18.93 -40.68
N HIS A 130 -1.41 -20.25 -40.67
CA HIS A 130 -1.90 -20.98 -41.86
C HIS A 130 -3.43 -21.06 -42.01
N LEU A 131 -4.21 -20.65 -41.00
CA LEU A 131 -5.67 -20.69 -41.08
C LEU A 131 -6.21 -19.52 -41.92
N LYS A 132 -6.37 -19.70 -43.24
CA LYS A 132 -6.86 -18.66 -44.16
C LYS A 132 -8.37 -18.74 -44.41
N CYS A 133 -9.00 -17.58 -44.51
CA CYS A 133 -10.41 -17.45 -44.83
C CYS A 133 -10.64 -17.50 -46.35
N ASP A 134 -11.46 -18.45 -46.82
CA ASP A 134 -11.76 -18.63 -48.25
C ASP A 134 -12.48 -17.45 -48.89
N HIS A 135 -13.15 -16.60 -48.09
CA HIS A 135 -13.91 -15.46 -48.60
C HIS A 135 -13.11 -14.15 -48.67
N CYS A 136 -12.20 -13.91 -47.73
CA CYS A 136 -11.43 -12.64 -47.70
C CYS A 136 -9.92 -12.81 -47.90
N GLY A 137 -9.44 -14.05 -47.97
CA GLY A 137 -8.03 -14.40 -48.19
C GLY A 137 -7.10 -14.15 -47.01
N ARG A 138 -7.61 -13.70 -45.85
CA ARG A 138 -6.78 -13.35 -44.67
C ARG A 138 -6.62 -14.54 -43.72
N SER A 139 -5.47 -14.62 -43.05
CA SER A 139 -5.18 -15.63 -42.04
C SER A 139 -5.91 -15.38 -40.70
N ARG A 140 -5.78 -16.33 -39.77
CA ARG A 140 -6.29 -16.34 -38.39
C ARG A 140 -7.81 -16.49 -38.21
N HIS A 141 -8.59 -16.69 -39.28
CA HIS A 141 -10.02 -16.98 -39.18
C HIS A 141 -10.53 -17.73 -40.42
N THR A 142 -11.66 -18.42 -40.30
CA THR A 142 -12.32 -19.16 -41.40
C THR A 142 -13.47 -18.35 -41.99
N LYS A 143 -14.07 -18.84 -43.09
CA LYS A 143 -15.24 -18.19 -43.73
C LYS A 143 -16.37 -17.91 -42.74
N GLU A 144 -16.62 -18.84 -41.80
CA GLU A 144 -17.69 -18.76 -40.78
C GLU A 144 -17.50 -17.65 -39.73
N THR A 145 -16.26 -17.16 -39.56
CA THR A 145 -15.93 -16.10 -38.61
C THR A 145 -15.47 -14.81 -39.31
N CYS A 146 -15.69 -14.73 -40.62
CA CYS A 146 -15.24 -13.62 -41.43
C CYS A 146 -16.05 -12.34 -41.20
N TRP A 147 -15.40 -11.31 -40.68
CA TRP A 147 -16.05 -10.01 -40.44
C TRP A 147 -16.50 -9.28 -41.73
N LYS A 148 -15.94 -9.63 -42.90
CA LYS A 148 -16.47 -9.13 -44.19
C LYS A 148 -17.81 -9.76 -44.55
N LEU A 149 -18.07 -11.00 -44.12
CA LEU A 149 -19.32 -11.71 -44.38
C LEU A 149 -20.36 -11.46 -43.29
N HIS A 150 -19.97 -11.61 -42.04
CA HIS A 150 -20.89 -11.59 -40.89
C HIS A 150 -20.99 -10.21 -40.22
N GLY A 151 -20.24 -9.22 -40.69
CA GLY A 151 -20.11 -7.92 -40.04
C GLY A 151 -19.23 -7.97 -38.79
N ARG A 152 -18.73 -6.80 -38.34
CA ARG A 152 -18.00 -6.72 -37.08
C ARG A 152 -19.00 -6.65 -35.91
N PRO A 153 -18.81 -7.44 -34.83
CA PRO A 153 -19.58 -7.26 -33.61
C PRO A 153 -19.38 -5.82 -33.12
N THR A 154 -20.48 -5.11 -32.89
CA THR A 154 -20.46 -3.72 -32.43
C THR A 154 -19.90 -3.67 -31.02
N ARG A 155 -18.59 -3.40 -30.87
CA ARG A 155 -18.02 -2.98 -29.60
C ARG A 155 -18.40 -1.51 -29.37
N GLY A 156 -19.29 -1.29 -28.42
CA GLY A 156 -19.71 0.04 -28.00
C GLY A 156 -18.54 0.87 -27.47
N ARG A 157 -18.54 2.14 -27.87
CA ARG A 157 -17.81 3.32 -27.35
C ARG A 157 -16.28 3.35 -27.46
N GLY A 158 -15.81 4.37 -28.20
CA GLY A 158 -14.49 4.99 -28.01
C GLY A 158 -13.63 5.09 -29.26
N GLY A 159 -14.10 5.83 -30.28
CA GLY A 159 -13.41 6.01 -31.56
C GLY A 159 -12.06 6.73 -31.44
N ARG A 160 -11.03 6.15 -32.07
CA ARG A 160 -9.84 6.85 -32.54
C ARG A 160 -9.90 6.88 -34.06
N SER A 161 -10.24 8.03 -34.62
CA SER A 161 -10.14 8.35 -36.04
C SER A 161 -9.15 9.51 -36.16
N GLY A 162 -8.02 9.26 -36.79
CA GLY A 162 -6.99 10.28 -37.02
C GLY A 162 -7.25 11.07 -38.30
N SER A 163 -6.77 12.32 -38.32
CA SER A 163 -6.17 13.03 -39.46
C SER A 163 -6.03 14.51 -39.10
N GLY A 164 -4.82 15.08 -39.15
CA GLY A 164 -4.66 16.52 -38.93
C GLY A 164 -3.23 16.95 -38.72
N GLN A 165 -2.57 17.25 -39.83
CA GLN A 165 -1.25 17.85 -39.98
C GLN A 165 -1.18 19.22 -39.28
N GLY A 166 -0.15 19.44 -38.46
CA GLY A 166 0.06 20.72 -37.76
C GLY A 166 1.46 20.80 -37.16
N TYR A 167 2.34 21.53 -37.84
CA TYR A 167 3.73 21.80 -37.50
C TYR A 167 3.81 22.87 -36.39
N TRP A 168 4.29 22.55 -35.19
CA TRP A 168 4.66 23.54 -34.17
C TRP A 168 5.95 23.14 -33.44
N ARG A 169 7.04 23.67 -33.99
CA ARG A 169 8.24 24.24 -33.35
C ARG A 169 8.47 23.92 -31.86
N SER A 170 9.55 23.19 -31.60
CA SER A 170 10.19 23.05 -30.29
C SER A 170 10.61 24.40 -29.73
N GLN A 171 10.16 24.73 -28.52
CA GLN A 171 10.87 25.63 -27.61
C GLN A 171 11.12 24.87 -26.32
N ALA A 172 12.40 24.54 -26.11
CA ALA A 172 12.92 24.12 -24.82
C ALA A 172 12.80 25.31 -23.87
N TYR A 173 11.96 25.18 -22.85
CA TYR A 173 12.12 25.97 -21.63
C TYR A 173 12.98 25.14 -20.67
N GLN A 174 14.21 25.61 -20.48
CA GLN A 174 15.03 25.26 -19.33
C GLN A 174 14.28 25.74 -18.08
N ALA A 175 13.64 24.82 -17.37
CA ALA A 175 13.30 25.04 -15.97
C ALA A 175 14.46 24.50 -15.16
N GLU A 176 15.33 25.40 -14.72
CA GLU A 176 16.32 25.12 -13.69
C GLU A 176 15.58 24.63 -12.44
N ALA A 177 15.88 23.39 -12.04
CA ALA A 177 15.41 22.84 -10.78
C ALA A 177 15.99 23.67 -9.63
N PRO A 178 15.20 24.09 -8.62
CA PRO A 178 15.76 24.68 -7.42
C PRO A 178 16.54 23.60 -6.68
N THR A 179 17.85 23.56 -6.89
CA THR A 179 18.81 22.80 -6.09
C THR A 179 18.94 23.47 -4.74
N HIS A 180 18.04 23.15 -3.81
CA HIS A 180 18.31 23.33 -2.39
C HIS A 180 17.52 22.32 -1.55
N TYR A 181 17.78 21.03 -1.80
CA TYR A 181 17.57 20.02 -0.75
C TYR A 181 18.58 20.33 0.36
N ILE A 182 18.16 21.11 1.35
CA ILE A 182 18.84 21.14 2.64
C ILE A 182 18.64 19.76 3.23
N ARG A 183 19.67 18.93 3.09
CA ARG A 183 19.88 17.72 3.87
C ARG A 183 19.95 18.14 5.34
N LYS A 184 18.80 18.21 6.01
CA LYS A 184 18.77 18.18 7.47
C LYS A 184 19.17 16.75 7.83
N GLU A 185 20.47 16.55 8.03
CA GLU A 185 20.95 15.37 8.73
C GLU A 185 20.34 15.41 10.13
N LEU A 186 19.20 14.73 10.29
CA LEU A 186 18.72 14.31 11.60
C LEU A 186 19.65 13.19 12.05
N THR A 187 20.84 13.59 12.50
CA THR A 187 21.62 12.75 13.38
C THR A 187 20.76 12.51 14.61
N TRP A 188 20.22 11.30 14.73
CA TRP A 188 19.56 10.81 15.92
C TRP A 188 20.51 10.99 17.11
N ARG A 189 20.26 12.01 17.92
CA ARG A 189 20.83 12.15 19.25
C ARG A 189 19.68 12.05 20.24
N PRO A 190 19.60 10.99 21.04
CA PRO A 190 18.75 10.99 22.21
C PRO A 190 19.14 12.20 23.07
N LYS A 191 18.19 13.10 23.34
CA LYS A 191 18.40 14.14 24.35
C LYS A 191 18.48 13.42 25.69
N ALA A 192 19.71 13.15 26.15
CA ALA A 192 19.97 12.74 27.51
C ALA A 192 19.62 13.94 28.41
N TYR A 193 18.43 13.91 29.00
CA TYR A 193 18.12 14.81 30.11
C TYR A 193 18.77 14.22 31.36
N LEU A 194 19.79 14.93 31.82
CA LEU A 194 20.52 14.71 33.05
C LEU A 194 19.55 14.68 34.23
N MET A 195 19.45 13.52 34.89
CA MET A 195 19.22 13.48 36.33
C MET A 195 20.44 14.11 37.01
N LYS A 196 20.28 15.34 37.50
CA LYS A 196 21.21 15.99 38.42
C LYS A 196 20.42 16.56 39.58
N ASN A 197 20.63 15.95 40.76
CA ASN A 197 20.47 16.49 42.12
C ASN A 197 19.01 16.79 42.51
N PHE A 198 18.42 16.20 43.56
CA PHE A 198 18.91 15.95 44.91
C PHE A 198 18.39 14.63 45.47
#